data_AF-A0A1E2V7P5-F1
#
_entry.id   AF-A0A1E2V7P5-F1
#
_cell.length_a   1.000
_cell.length_b   1.000
_cell.length_c   1.000
_cell.angle_alpha   90.00
_cell.angle_beta   90.00
_cell.angle_gamma   90.00
#
_symmetry.space_group_name_H-M   'P 1'
#
loop_
_entity.id
_entity.type
_entity.pdbx_description
1 polymer ?
#
loop_
_entity_poly.entity_id
_entity_poly.type
_entity_poly.pdbx_seq_one_letter_code
_entity_poly.pdbx_strand_id
1 'polypeptide(L)' 'MSTTKKLRLVSLPKTESIKMTFACPASLKADLDRYAALHAHGEAIDATTLIPHMLEAFMAGDWGFRKKLIASINQHVLEL' A
#
# COMPACT_ATOMS: atom_id res chain seq x y z
N MET A 1 -23.79 35.67 15.22
CA MET A 1 -23.33 34.73 16.28
C MET A 1 -23.16 33.35 15.67
N SER A 2 -21.98 33.04 15.14
CA SER A 2 -21.68 31.78 14.42
C SER A 2 -21.24 30.72 15.42
N THR A 3 -22.02 29.64 15.56
CA THR A 3 -21.71 28.53 16.45
C THR A 3 -20.62 27.65 15.83
N THR A 4 -19.44 27.63 16.45
CA THR A 4 -18.30 26.79 16.05
C THR A 4 -18.62 25.31 16.30
N LYS A 5 -19.10 24.62 15.27
CA LYS A 5 -19.26 23.15 15.27
C LYS A 5 -17.88 22.52 15.29
N LYS A 6 -17.44 22.08 16.49
CA LYS A 6 -16.17 21.40 16.72
C LYS A 6 -16.21 20.03 16.05
N LEU A 7 -15.46 19.85 14.96
CA LEU A 7 -15.18 18.54 14.37
C LEU A 7 -14.45 17.70 15.43
N ARG A 8 -15.14 16.72 16.00
CA ARG A 8 -14.52 15.74 16.90
C ARG A 8 -13.81 14.73 16.02
N LEU A 9 -12.52 14.95 15.80
CA LEU A 9 -11.64 13.95 15.22
C LEU A 9 -11.58 12.78 16.20
N VAL A 10 -12.19 11.65 15.85
CA VAL A 10 -11.84 10.37 16.47
C VAL A 10 -10.36 10.12 16.15
N SER A 11 -9.62 9.48 17.06
CA SER A 11 -8.20 9.19 16.85
C SER A 11 -7.98 8.59 15.46
N LEU A 12 -7.05 9.17 14.70
CA LEU A 12 -6.72 8.68 13.37
C LEU A 12 -6.33 7.20 13.44
N PRO A 13 -6.71 6.39 12.44
CA PRO A 13 -6.19 5.04 12.30
C PRO A 13 -4.68 5.07 12.43
N LYS A 14 -4.12 4.25 13.32
CA LYS A 14 -2.68 4.17 13.47
C LYS A 14 -2.12 3.46 12.24
N THR A 15 -1.26 4.15 11.50
CA THR A 15 -0.46 3.51 10.45
C THR A 15 0.67 2.73 11.13
N GLU A 16 0.51 1.42 11.22
CA GLU A 16 1.57 0.53 11.70
C GLU A 16 2.46 0.14 10.51
N SER A 17 3.78 0.23 10.69
CA SER A 17 4.75 -0.20 9.69
C SER A 17 5.41 -1.50 10.14
N ILE A 18 5.39 -2.51 9.26
CA ILE A 18 6.02 -3.81 9.50
C ILE A 18 7.21 -3.94 8.55
N LYS A 19 8.40 -4.17 9.11
CA LYS A 19 9.60 -4.44 8.31
C LYS A 19 9.52 -5.85 7.72
N MET A 20 9.60 -5.95 6.39
CA MET A 20 9.66 -7.22 5.67
C MET A 20 10.97 -7.31 4.89
N THR A 21 11.59 -8.49 4.86
CA THR A 21 12.84 -8.76 4.11
C THR A 21 12.57 -9.80 3.03
N PHE A 22 13.07 -9.57 1.82
CA PHE A 22 12.95 -10.49 0.70
C PHE A 22 14.28 -10.57 -0.07
N ALA A 23 14.50 -11.70 -0.74
CA ALA A 23 15.60 -11.83 -1.69
C ALA A 23 15.22 -11.12 -3.00
N CYS A 24 15.90 -10.02 -3.32
CA CYS A 24 15.71 -9.30 -4.57
C CYS A 24 16.82 -9.68 -5.57
N PRO A 25 16.48 -10.19 -6.77
CA PRO A 25 17.46 -10.35 -7.84
C PRO A 25 18.16 -9.04 -8.17
N ALA A 26 19.46 -9.08 -8.44
CA ALA A 26 20.26 -7.88 -8.71
C ALA A 26 19.75 -7.07 -9.92
N SER A 27 19.28 -7.75 -10.97
CA SER A 27 18.67 -7.11 -12.14
C SER A 27 17.42 -6.31 -11.77
N LEU A 28 16.52 -6.91 -10.97
CA LEU A 28 15.30 -6.25 -10.53
C LEU A 28 15.60 -5.03 -9.66
N LYS A 29 16.60 -5.11 -8.78
CA LYS A 29 17.02 -3.94 -7.98
C LYS A 29 17.52 -2.80 -8.88
N ALA A 30 18.31 -3.10 -9.89
CA ALA A 30 18.83 -2.10 -10.82
C ALA A 30 17.69 -1.40 -11.60
N ASP A 31 16.70 -2.18 -12.05
CA ASP A 31 15.52 -1.63 -12.74
C ASP A 31 14.68 -0.75 -11.81
N LEU A 32 14.48 -1.17 -10.56
CA LEU A 32 13.76 -0.38 -9.55
C LEU A 32 14.47 0.94 -9.23
N ASP A 33 15.80 0.94 -9.11
CA ASP A 33 16.59 2.14 -8.87
C ASP A 33 16.47 3.13 -10.03
N ARG A 34 16.54 2.63 -11.27
CA ARG A 34 16.34 3.44 -12.46
C ARG A 34 14.92 4.00 -12.53
N TYR A 35 13.92 3.19 -12.20
CA TYR A 35 12.52 3.62 -12.20
C TYR A 35 12.28 4.71 -11.15
N ALA A 36 12.82 4.55 -9.95
CA ALA A 36 12.72 5.54 -8.89
C ALA A 36 13.40 6.87 -9.26
N ALA A 37 14.57 6.80 -9.92
CA ALA A 37 15.25 7.98 -10.44
C ALA A 37 14.45 8.73 -11.53
N LEU A 38 13.63 8.02 -12.33
CA LEU A 38 12.76 8.64 -13.33
C LEU A 38 11.49 9.26 -12.73
N HIS A 39 10.98 8.69 -11.63
CA HIS A 39 9.76 9.15 -10.97
C HIS A 39 9.98 10.31 -9.98
N ALA A 40 11.24 10.65 -9.73
CA ALA A 40 11.68 11.81 -8.97
C ALA A 40 11.24 13.13 -9.63
N HIS A 41 10.22 13.80 -9.10
CA HIS A 41 9.84 15.17 -9.51
C HIS A 41 10.83 16.23 -8.96
N GLY A 42 12.14 16.02 -9.15
CA GLY A 42 13.23 16.91 -8.71
C GLY A 42 14.07 16.41 -7.55
N GLU A 43 13.70 15.32 -6.87
CA GLU A 43 14.46 14.71 -5.76
C GLU A 43 14.65 13.22 -5.98
N ALA A 44 15.88 12.72 -5.83
CA ALA A 44 16.16 11.29 -5.96
C ALA A 44 15.38 10.48 -4.91
N ILE A 45 14.40 9.69 -5.37
CA ILE A 45 13.63 8.77 -4.54
C ILE A 45 14.36 7.43 -4.51
N ASP A 46 14.58 6.87 -3.32
CA ASP A 46 15.14 5.52 -3.19
C ASP A 46 14.08 4.46 -3.50
N ALA A 47 14.48 3.36 -4.14
CA ALA A 47 13.57 2.27 -4.46
C ALA A 47 12.86 1.72 -3.20
N THR A 48 13.51 1.72 -2.04
CA THR A 48 12.90 1.18 -0.81
C THR A 48 11.71 1.99 -0.31
N THR A 49 11.63 3.28 -0.64
CA THR A 49 10.47 4.11 -0.29
C THR A 49 9.34 3.94 -1.30
N LEU A 50 9.67 3.62 -2.55
CA LEU A 50 8.68 3.43 -3.62
C LEU A 50 8.04 2.03 -3.60
N ILE A 51 8.78 1.00 -3.22
CA ILE A 51 8.32 -0.40 -3.21
C ILE A 51 7.00 -0.60 -2.44
N PRO A 52 6.80 -0.06 -1.21
CA PRO A 52 5.54 -0.22 -0.49
C PRO A 52 4.33 0.32 -1.28
N HIS A 53 4.47 1.48 -1.91
CA HIS A 53 3.40 2.09 -2.72
C HIS A 53 3.10 1.30 -3.99
N MET A 54 4.14 0.76 -4.65
CA MET A 54 3.96 -0.11 -5.80
C MET A 54 3.21 -1.39 -5.44
N LEU A 55 3.54 -2.00 -4.30
CA LEU A 55 2.86 -3.20 -3.81
C LEU A 55 1.41 -2.92 -3.43
N GLU A 56 1.13 -1.79 -2.79
CA GLU A 56 -0.24 -1.38 -2.48
C GLU A 56 -1.07 -1.19 -3.76
N ALA A 57 -0.53 -0.47 -4.75
CA ALA A 57 -1.17 -0.30 -6.05
C ALA A 57 -1.37 -1.64 -6.79
N PHE A 58 -0.39 -2.55 -6.70
CA PHE A 58 -0.49 -3.89 -7.27
C PHE A 58 -1.61 -4.71 -6.62
N MET A 59 -1.66 -4.77 -5.29
CA MET A 59 -2.72 -5.49 -4.56
C MET A 59 -4.10 -4.88 -4.81
N ALA A 60 -4.18 -3.56 -4.92
CA ALA A 60 -5.39 -2.89 -5.33
C ALA A 60 -5.77 -3.24 -6.78
N GLY A 61 -4.81 -3.36 -7.71
CA GLY A 61 -5.09 -3.71 -9.10
C GLY A 61 -5.47 -5.18 -9.33
N ASP A 62 -5.07 -6.09 -8.45
CA ASP A 62 -5.29 -7.53 -8.63
C ASP A 62 -6.76 -7.92 -8.38
N TRP A 63 -7.53 -7.93 -9.47
CA TRP A 63 -8.94 -8.32 -9.45
C TRP A 63 -9.16 -9.80 -9.13
N GLY A 64 -8.22 -10.67 -9.52
CA GLY A 64 -8.27 -12.10 -9.21
C GLY A 64 -8.09 -12.36 -7.72
N PHE A 65 -7.18 -11.61 -7.08
CA PHE A 65 -7.01 -11.57 -5.64
C PHE A 65 -8.27 -11.06 -4.93
N ARG A 66 -8.84 -9.93 -5.37
CA ARG A 66 -10.08 -9.37 -4.79
C ARG A 66 -11.26 -10.34 -4.84
N LYS A 67 -11.46 -11.04 -5.96
CA LYS A 67 -12.53 -12.05 -6.09
C LYS A 67 -12.38 -13.20 -5.10
N LYS A 68 -11.16 -13.71 -4.95
CA LYS A 68 -10.88 -14.80 -4.01
C LYS A 68 -11.05 -14.36 -2.55
N LEU A 69 -10.67 -13.12 -2.23
CA LEU A 69 -10.89 -12.55 -0.91
C LEU A 69 -12.39 -12.49 -0.55
N ILE A 70 -13.23 -11.97 -1.46
CA ILE A 70 -14.69 -11.92 -1.26
C ILE A 70 -15.28 -13.33 -1.14
N ALA A 71 -14.85 -14.26 -1.99
CA ALA A 71 -15.31 -15.66 -1.92
C ALA A 71 -14.92 -16.33 -0.59
N SER A 72 -13.72 -16.06 -0.09
CA SER A 72 -13.24 -16.57 1.21
C SER A 72 -13.98 -15.97 2.41
N ILE A 73 -14.35 -14.69 2.36
CA ILE A 73 -15.16 -14.05 3.40
C ILE A 73 -16.57 -14.64 3.42
N ASN A 74 -17.17 -14.83 2.24
CA ASN A 74 -18.53 -15.39 2.13
C ASN A 74 -18.61 -16.86 2.55
N GLN A 75 -17.53 -17.63 2.42
CA GLN A 75 -17.46 -19.00 2.95
C GLN A 75 -17.56 -19.04 4.48
N HIS A 76 -16.97 -18.08 5.20
CA HIS A 76 -17.09 -18.04 6.66
C HIS A 76 -18.44 -17.53 7.18
N VAL A 77 -19.26 -16.89 6.35
CA VAL A 77 -20.62 -16.45 6.72
C VAL A 77 -21.67 -17.55 6.49
N LEU A 78 -21.35 -18.59 5.70
CA LEU A 78 -22.27 -19.71 5.42
C LEU A 78 -22.13 -20.88 6.41
N GLU A 79 -21.21 -20.80 7.38
CA GLU A 79 -21.05 -21.81 8.46
C GLU A 79 -21.55 -21.31 9.84
N LEU A 80 -22.31 -20.21 9.88
CA LEU A 80 -23.05 -19.72 11.06
C LEU A 80 -24.55 -19.59 10.74
#